data_AF-I5C2D6-F1
#
_entry.id   AF-I5C2D6-F1
#
_cell.length_a   1.000
_cell.length_b   1.000
_cell.length_c   1.000
_cell.angle_alpha   90.00
_cell.angle_beta   90.00
_cell.angle_gamma   90.00
#
_symmetry.space_group_name_H-M   'P 1'
#
loop_
_entity.id
_entity.type
_entity.pdbx_description
1 polymer ?
#
loop_
_entity_poly.entity_id
_entity_poly.type
_entity_poly.pdbx_seq_one_letter_code
_entity_poly.pdbx_strand_id
1 'polypeptide(L)' 'MEQRKGPYRLIISGGGTGGHIYPALAVAKAWVARYPDSRVLFVGAEGKMEMEQVPKRVLKS' A
#
# COMPACT_ATOMS: atom_id res chain seq x y z
N MET A 1 1.62 17.15 -17.83
CA MET A 1 0.87 16.22 -16.97
C MET A 1 1.36 16.42 -15.54
N GLU A 2 0.63 17.24 -14.79
CA GLU A 2 0.85 17.44 -13.36
C GLU A 2 0.50 16.15 -12.61
N GLN A 3 1.18 15.89 -11.48
CA GLN A 3 0.77 15.12 -10.29
C GLN A 3 2.01 14.61 -9.54
N ARG A 4 2.93 15.52 -9.13
CA ARG A 4 3.95 15.18 -8.12
C ARG A 4 3.30 15.17 -6.72
N LYS A 5 2.44 14.18 -6.45
CA LYS A 5 1.92 13.93 -5.10
C LYS A 5 3.07 13.49 -4.18
N GLY A 6 3.41 14.38 -3.25
CA GLY A 6 4.35 14.23 -2.14
C GLY A 6 5.79 13.88 -2.51
N PRO A 7 6.79 14.27 -1.69
CA PRO A 7 8.18 13.88 -1.93
C PRO A 7 8.41 12.38 -1.67
N TYR A 8 7.47 11.71 -0.99
CA TYR A 8 7.65 10.36 -0.50
C TYR A 8 6.81 9.31 -1.23
N ARG A 9 7.47 8.21 -1.60
CA ARG A 9 6.85 7.02 -2.19
C ARG A 9 7.25 5.80 -1.36
N LEU A 10 6.26 5.01 -0.95
CA LEU A 10 6.44 3.80 -0.16
C LEU A 10 5.94 2.59 -0.96
N ILE A 11 6.78 1.56 -1.07
CA ILE A 11 6.38 0.25 -1.60
C ILE A 11 6.42 -0.74 -0.45
N ILE A 12 5.33 -1.50 -0.29
CA ILE A 12 5.22 -2.55 0.71
C ILE A 12 5.03 -3.87 -0.04
N SER A 13 5.99 -4.79 0.09
CA SER A 13 5.90 -6.13 -0.49
C SER A 13 5.66 -7.19 0.58
N GLY A 14 4.87 -8.21 0.23
CA GLY A 14 4.56 -9.35 1.10
C GLY A 14 4.55 -10.66 0.33
N GLY A 15 4.92 -11.76 1.01
CA GLY A 15 4.82 -13.12 0.48
C GLY A 15 3.45 -13.73 0.76
N GLY A 16 2.82 -14.32 -0.27
CA GLY A 16 1.40 -14.71 -0.37
C GLY A 16 0.87 -15.78 0.58
N THR A 17 1.30 -15.81 1.84
CA THR A 17 0.78 -16.65 2.93
C THR A 17 -0.21 -15.89 3.83
N GLY A 18 -0.58 -14.65 3.52
CA GLY A 18 -1.70 -13.92 4.13
C GLY A 18 -1.44 -13.31 5.51
N GLY A 19 -0.51 -13.87 6.29
CA GLY A 19 -0.18 -13.41 7.65
C GLY A 19 0.43 -12.00 7.73
N HIS A 20 0.94 -11.46 6.61
CA HIS A 20 1.67 -10.19 6.57
C HIS A 20 0.82 -8.99 6.14
N ILE A 21 -0.45 -9.20 5.72
CA ILE A 21 -1.33 -8.13 5.25
C ILE A 21 -1.62 -7.12 6.37
N TYR A 22 -2.02 -7.58 7.54
CA TYR A 22 -2.42 -6.70 8.63
C TYR A 22 -1.26 -5.82 9.15
N PRO A 23 -0.05 -6.37 9.40
CA PRO A 23 1.11 -5.55 9.70
C PRO A 23 1.42 -4.54 8.59
N ALA A 24 1.38 -4.96 7.32
CA ALA A 24 1.62 -4.06 6.19
C ALA A 24 0.60 -2.91 6.11
N LEU A 25 -0.67 -3.19 6.34
CA LEU A 25 -1.73 -2.18 6.39
C LEU A 25 -1.55 -1.23 7.58
N ALA A 26 -1.12 -1.73 8.73
CA ALA A 26 -0.85 -0.88 9.90
C ALA A 26 0.29 0.10 9.61
N VAL A 27 1.38 -0.37 9.00
CA VAL A 27 2.50 0.49 8.55
C VAL A 27 2.04 1.51 7.52
N ALA A 28 1.28 1.08 6.51
CA ALA A 28 0.74 1.98 5.47
C ALA A 28 -0.14 3.09 6.08
N LYS A 29 -1.03 2.74 7.02
CA LYS A 29 -1.90 3.72 7.70
C LYS A 29 -1.09 4.72 8.52
N ALA A 30 -0.13 4.25 9.31
CA ALA A 30 0.75 5.12 10.10
C ALA A 30 1.58 6.06 9.20
N TRP A 31 2.05 5.54 8.05
CA TRP A 31 2.79 6.34 7.07
C TRP A 31 1.96 7.46 6.46
N VAL A 32 0.75 7.15 5.98
CA VAL A 32 -0.15 8.16 5.38
C VAL A 32 -0.58 9.20 6.41
N ALA A 33 -0.78 8.81 7.67
CA ALA A 33 -1.07 9.76 8.75
C ALA A 33 0.08 10.76 8.98
N ARG A 34 1.33 10.33 8.83
CA ARG A 34 2.52 11.18 8.98
C ARG A 34 2.86 11.97 7.72
N TYR A 35 2.60 11.40 6.54
CA TYR A 35 2.92 11.98 5.23
C TYR A 35 1.68 11.94 4.32
N PRO A 36 0.73 12.88 4.50
CA PRO A 36 -0.55 12.86 3.79
C PRO A 36 -0.44 12.91 2.26
N ASP A 37 0.62 13.56 1.75
CA ASP A 37 0.87 13.68 0.31
C ASP A 37 1.60 12.48 -0.30
N SER A 38 2.02 11.51 0.52
CA SER A 38 2.78 10.36 0.05
C SER A 38 1.94 9.41 -0.81
N ARG A 39 2.61 8.63 -1.66
CA ARG A 39 1.99 7.50 -2.37
C ARG A 39 2.46 6.18 -1.77
N VAL A 40 1.53 5.27 -1.54
CA VAL A 40 1.79 3.91 -1.06
C VAL A 40 1.37 2.91 -2.14
N LEU A 41 2.24 1.95 -2.46
CA LEU A 41 1.96 0.84 -3.37
C LEU A 41 2.14 -0.47 -2.61
N PHE A 42 1.16 -1.36 -2.66
CA PHE A 42 1.28 -2.71 -2.14
C PHE A 42 1.55 -3.69 -3.30
N VAL A 43 2.54 -4.57 -3.14
CA VAL A 43 2.94 -5.58 -4.12
C VAL A 43 2.88 -6.95 -3.44
N GLY A 44 1.94 -7.79 -3.85
CA GLY A 44 1.75 -9.14 -3.31
C GLY A 44 1.59 -10.18 -4.42
N ALA A 45 1.43 -11.43 -4.03
CA ALA A 45 1.18 -12.52 -4.98
C ALA A 45 -0.25 -12.43 -5.56
N GLU A 46 -0.36 -12.53 -6.88
CA GLU A 46 -1.62 -12.53 -7.61
C GLU A 46 -2.51 -13.72 -7.17
N GLY A 47 -3.81 -13.49 -6.94
CA GLY A 47 -4.77 -14.57 -6.66
C GLY A 47 -4.83 -15.11 -5.22
N LYS A 48 -4.23 -14.42 -4.23
CA LYS A 48 -4.33 -14.74 -2.79
C LYS A 48 -5.24 -13.72 -2.08
N MET A 49 -5.76 -14.07 -0.88
CA MET A 49 -6.62 -13.20 -0.04
C MET A 49 -6.08 -11.76 0.16
N GLU A 50 -4.78 -11.56 -0.01
CA GLU A 50 -4.10 -10.25 0.05
C GLU A 50 -4.63 -9.26 -1.00
N MET A 51 -5.05 -9.73 -2.18
CA MET A 51 -5.57 -8.90 -3.27
C MET A 51 -7.03 -8.50 -3.13
N GLU A 52 -7.84 -9.27 -2.39
CA GLU A 52 -9.22 -8.88 -2.07
C GLU A 52 -9.29 -7.86 -0.93
N GLN A 53 -8.37 -7.96 0.04
CA GLN A 53 -8.39 -7.14 1.25
C GLN A 53 -7.66 -5.81 1.12
N VAL A 54 -6.71 -5.67 0.17
CA VAL A 54 -6.09 -4.38 -0.15
C VAL A 54 -7.03 -3.64 -1.10
N PRO A 55 -7.83 -2.66 -0.64
CA PRO A 55 -8.81 -2.03 -1.50
C PRO A 55 -8.06 -1.23 -2.56
N LYS A 56 -8.65 -1.12 -3.76
CA LYS A 56 -8.24 -0.20 -4.85
C LYS A 56 -8.04 1.27 -4.39
N ARG A 57 -8.42 1.61 -3.16
CA ARG A 57 -8.20 2.90 -2.50
C ARG A 57 -6.73 3.24 -2.24
N VAL A 58 -5.83 2.24 -2.20
CA VAL A 58 -4.37 2.44 -2.12
C VAL A 58 -3.74 2.58 -3.53
N LEU A 59 -4.44 2.14 -4.57
CA LEU A 59 -4.02 2.25 -5.97
C LEU A 59 -4.77 3.39 -6.67
N LYS A 60 -4.36 4.63 -6.44
CA LYS A 60 -4.70 5.70 -7.39
C LYS A 60 -3.56 5.81 -8.40
N SER A 61 -3.85 5.37 -9.63
CA SER A 61 -3.10 5.70 -10.84
C SER A 61 -2.78 7.21 -10.86
#